data_AF-A0A553FX91-F1
#
_entry.id   AF-A0A553FX91-F1
#
_cell.length_a   1.000
_cell.length_b   1.000
_cell.length_c   1.000
_cell.angle_alpha   90.00
_cell.angle_beta   90.00
_cell.angle_gamma   90.00
#
_symmetry.space_group_name_H-M   'P 1'
#
loop_
_entity.id
_entity.type
_entity.pdbx_description
1 polymer ?
#
loop_
_entity_poly.entity_id
_entity_poly.type
_entity_poly.pdbx_seq_one_letter_code
_entity_poly.pdbx_strand_id
1 'polypeptide(L)'
;MRSFFLTEFHTIKIISTKRIRFLRFNRPFYCVLDHDDEVSCKGVLFFGASQLPVITLPEEEIKKFEILWEMFSIEMESNDNLQIDMLQMMLKRYLILCTRLFKQQTQYPEDKKEVDIVRQFNFLVEQHFRSKHTVAEYSGLLNRSPKTLSNLFSKLGSKTPLQFIQDRIMLEARRLLRYSELQIQQC
;
A
#
# COMPACT_ATOMS: atom_id res chain seq x y z
N MET A 1 11.90 16.79 3.02
CA MET A 1 12.07 15.30 3.12
C MET A 1 11.02 14.63 2.23
N ARG A 2 11.25 13.42 1.71
CA ARG A 2 10.24 12.69 0.91
C ARG A 2 9.93 11.35 1.54
N SER A 3 8.64 11.00 1.62
CA SER A 3 8.15 9.69 2.04
C SER A 3 7.56 8.96 0.85
N PHE A 4 7.92 7.68 0.73
CA PHE A 4 7.49 6.79 -0.35
C PHE A 4 6.68 5.63 0.24
N PHE A 5 5.49 5.39 -0.30
CA PHE A 5 4.59 4.34 0.18
C PHE A 5 4.62 3.16 -0.78
N LEU A 6 5.39 2.14 -0.41
CA LEU A 6 5.66 1.01 -1.27
C LEU A 6 4.82 -0.18 -0.83
N THR A 7 4.05 -0.71 -1.77
CA THR A 7 3.46 -2.05 -1.65
C THR A 7 4.40 -3.11 -2.21
N GLU A 8 4.04 -4.37 -2.04
CA GLU A 8 4.81 -5.54 -2.46
C GLU A 8 5.02 -5.65 -3.98
N PHE A 9 4.32 -4.82 -4.75
CA PHE A 9 4.48 -4.67 -6.19
C PHE A 9 5.63 -3.77 -6.62
N HIS A 10 6.25 -3.03 -5.69
CA HIS A 10 7.31 -2.10 -6.00
C HIS A 10 8.68 -2.73 -5.78
N THR A 11 9.56 -2.59 -6.78
CA THR A 11 10.98 -2.92 -6.65
C THR A 11 11.76 -1.61 -6.46
N ILE A 12 12.56 -1.53 -5.40
CA ILE A 12 13.40 -0.35 -5.13
C ILE A 12 14.82 -0.63 -5.65
N LYS A 13 15.37 0.28 -6.46
CA LYS A 13 16.80 0.35 -6.76
C LYS A 13 17.36 1.66 -6.22
N ILE A 14 18.22 1.58 -5.20
CA ILE A 14 18.84 2.76 -4.59
C ILE A 14 20.04 3.17 -5.46
N ILE A 15 20.00 4.36 -6.06
CA ILE A 15 21.07 4.89 -6.93
C ILE A 15 22.06 5.73 -6.12
N SER A 16 21.57 6.61 -5.24
CA SER A 16 22.37 7.32 -4.24
C SER A 16 21.46 7.80 -3.11
N THR A 17 21.96 7.81 -1.88
CA THR A 17 21.23 8.34 -0.72
C THR A 17 22.17 8.68 0.42
N LYS A 18 21.85 9.72 1.20
CA LYS A 18 22.60 10.05 2.43
C LYS A 18 22.08 9.27 3.65
N ARG A 19 20.76 9.19 3.84
CA ARG A 19 20.08 8.43 4.90
C ARG A 19 18.68 8.03 4.44
N ILE A 20 18.27 6.78 4.71
CA ILE A 20 16.91 6.27 4.48
C ILE A 20 16.42 5.64 5.77
N ARG A 21 15.14 5.84 6.06
CA ARG A 21 14.42 5.21 7.18
C ARG A 21 13.31 4.34 6.61
N PHE A 22 13.11 3.15 7.17
CA PHE A 22 12.10 2.21 6.73
C PHE A 22 11.10 1.95 7.85
N LEU A 23 9.82 2.21 7.59
CA LEU A 23 8.70 1.76 8.42
C LEU A 23 8.05 0.58 7.72
N ARG A 24 8.27 -0.64 8.21
CA ARG A 24 7.77 -1.88 7.61
C ARG A 24 6.79 -2.55 8.55
N PHE A 25 5.61 -2.89 8.03
CA PHE A 25 4.56 -3.59 8.75
C PHE A 25 3.87 -4.58 7.82
N ASN A 26 3.22 -5.59 8.38
CA ASN A 26 2.43 -6.55 7.60
C ASN A 26 0.94 -6.17 7.62
N ARG A 27 0.17 -6.80 6.74
CA ARG A 27 -1.26 -6.53 6.62
C ARG A 27 -2.03 -6.84 7.92
N PRO A 28 -1.83 -7.98 8.62
CA PRO A 28 -2.49 -8.24 9.90
C PRO A 28 -2.25 -7.16 10.95
N PHE A 29 -1.02 -6.64 11.06
CA PHE A 29 -0.66 -5.57 12.00
C PHE A 29 -1.43 -4.27 11.73
N TYR A 30 -1.67 -3.94 10.47
CA TYR A 30 -2.36 -2.71 10.08
C TYR A 30 -3.89 -2.85 10.06
N CYS A 31 -4.42 -3.95 9.52
CA CYS A 31 -5.87 -4.09 9.32
C CYS A 31 -6.64 -4.35 10.65
N VAL A 32 -5.99 -4.46 11.82
CA VAL A 32 -6.71 -4.40 13.13
C VAL A 32 -7.47 -3.07 13.28
N LEU A 33 -7.08 -2.04 12.52
CA LEU A 33 -7.59 -0.67 12.61
C LEU A 33 -8.72 -0.34 11.60
N ASP A 34 -9.20 -1.32 10.81
CA ASP A 34 -10.05 -1.21 9.60
C ASP A 34 -11.52 -0.75 9.85
N HIS A 35 -11.72 0.38 10.53
CA HIS A 35 -13.04 1.03 10.65
C HIS A 35 -13.15 2.35 9.86
N ASP A 36 -12.09 2.81 9.18
CA ASP A 36 -12.06 4.07 8.44
C ASP A 36 -11.60 3.86 6.99
N ASP A 37 -12.52 3.98 6.03
CA ASP A 37 -12.28 3.68 4.62
C ASP A 37 -11.12 4.50 4.01
N GLU A 38 -10.83 5.70 4.51
CA GLU A 38 -9.78 6.57 3.94
C GLU A 38 -8.36 6.18 4.39
N VAL A 39 -8.25 5.64 5.60
CA VAL A 39 -6.99 5.21 6.26
C VAL A 39 -6.98 3.69 6.44
N SER A 40 -7.78 2.97 5.66
CA SER A 40 -7.86 1.51 5.71
C SER A 40 -6.82 0.87 4.81
N CYS A 41 -6.82 -0.46 4.81
CA CYS A 41 -6.19 -1.27 3.77
C CYS A 41 -6.73 -0.96 2.36
N LYS A 42 -7.77 -0.14 2.18
CA LYS A 42 -8.26 0.37 0.88
C LYS A 42 -7.84 1.82 0.61
N GLY A 43 -7.00 2.43 1.45
CA GLY A 43 -6.65 3.84 1.36
C GLY A 43 -5.84 4.22 0.13
N VAL A 44 -5.86 5.51 -0.20
CA VAL A 44 -5.19 6.09 -1.38
C VAL A 44 -3.67 5.86 -1.41
N LEU A 45 -3.06 5.64 -0.25
CA LEU A 45 -1.62 5.41 -0.10
C LEU A 45 -1.12 4.06 -0.62
N PHE A 46 -1.99 3.04 -0.76
CA PHE A 46 -1.52 1.68 -1.08
C PHE A 46 -2.08 1.13 -2.39
N PHE A 47 -3.33 1.48 -2.73
CA PHE A 47 -4.04 0.85 -3.86
C PHE A 47 -4.43 1.83 -4.97
N GLY A 48 -3.86 3.04 -5.00
CA GLY A 48 -4.09 4.03 -6.05
C GLY A 48 -3.85 3.50 -7.48
N ALA A 49 -4.42 4.21 -8.46
CA ALA A 49 -4.68 3.66 -9.80
C ALA A 49 -3.46 3.29 -10.65
N SER A 50 -2.22 3.66 -10.28
CA SER A 50 -0.95 3.17 -10.88
C SER A 50 0.29 3.92 -10.40
N GLN A 51 0.14 5.08 -9.76
CA GLN A 51 1.29 5.88 -9.34
C GLN A 51 1.65 5.63 -7.88
N LEU A 52 2.94 5.38 -7.64
CA LEU A 52 3.52 5.35 -6.31
C LEU A 52 3.18 6.68 -5.60
N PRO A 53 2.48 6.68 -4.47
CA PRO A 53 2.23 7.92 -3.75
C PRO A 53 3.56 8.41 -3.17
N VAL A 54 4.06 9.48 -3.78
CA VAL A 54 5.22 10.21 -3.29
C VAL A 54 4.71 11.39 -2.50
N ILE A 55 5.05 11.43 -1.21
CA ILE A 55 4.70 12.54 -0.34
C ILE A 55 5.92 13.39 -0.12
N THR A 56 5.84 14.64 -0.54
CA THR A 56 6.82 15.67 -0.22
C THR A 56 6.40 16.31 1.09
N LEU A 57 7.23 16.18 2.13
CA LEU A 57 6.96 16.79 3.43
C LEU A 57 7.32 18.28 3.35
N PRO A 58 6.35 19.20 3.55
CA PRO A 58 6.63 20.62 3.73
C PRO A 58 7.51 20.84 4.97
N GLU A 59 8.32 21.91 4.97
CA GLU A 59 9.28 22.18 6.06
C GLU A 59 8.61 22.27 7.44
N GLU A 60 7.42 22.87 7.49
CA GLU A 60 6.59 23.00 8.69
C GLU A 60 6.13 21.66 9.29
N GLU A 61 6.00 20.60 8.47
CA GLU A 61 5.58 19.28 8.93
C GLU A 61 6.78 18.39 9.30
N ILE A 62 8.01 18.72 8.89
CA ILE A 62 9.20 17.88 9.15
C ILE A 62 9.37 17.59 10.65
N LYS A 63 9.29 18.63 11.50
CA LYS A 63 9.46 18.47 12.95
C LYS A 63 8.47 17.47 13.55
N LYS A 64 7.21 17.50 13.09
CA LYS A 64 6.15 16.61 13.55
C LYS A 64 6.41 15.15 13.16
N PHE A 65 6.93 14.91 11.95
CA PHE A 65 7.31 13.57 11.50
C PHE A 65 8.55 13.04 12.21
N GLU A 66 9.53 13.90 12.52
CA GLU A 66 10.70 13.51 13.32
C GLU A 66 10.30 13.11 14.75
N ILE A 67 9.43 13.89 15.40
CA ILE A 67 8.90 13.53 16.74
C ILE A 67 8.17 12.18 16.68
N LEU A 68 7.35 11.96 15.65
CA LEU A 68 6.66 10.68 15.47
C LEU A 68 7.63 9.52 15.27
N TRP A 69 8.72 9.73 14.53
CA TRP A 69 9.77 8.74 14.33
C TRP A 69 10.53 8.41 15.61
N GLU A 70 10.87 9.42 16.40
CA GLU A 70 11.53 9.25 17.69
C GLU A 70 10.64 8.44 18.64
N MET A 71 9.36 8.79 18.74
CA MET A 71 8.40 8.00 19.52
C MET A 71 8.36 6.55 19.04
N PHE A 72 8.34 6.28 17.71
CA PHE A 72 8.35 4.89 17.22
C PHE A 72 9.60 4.15 17.69
N SER A 73 10.75 4.83 17.67
CA SER A 73 12.03 4.24 18.05
C SER A 73 12.02 3.87 19.54
N ILE A 74 11.51 4.76 20.39
CA ILE A 74 11.35 4.52 21.83
C ILE A 74 10.38 3.35 22.07
N GLU A 75 9.21 3.36 21.42
CA GLU A 75 8.21 2.30 21.62
C GLU A 75 8.69 0.92 21.14
N MET A 76 9.54 0.87 20.11
CA MET A 76 10.16 -0.38 19.66
C MET A 76 11.12 -0.99 20.69
N GLU A 77 11.62 -0.21 21.66
CA GLU A 77 12.47 -0.68 22.76
C GLU A 77 11.67 -1.10 24.00
N SER A 78 10.38 -0.70 24.09
CA SER A 78 9.46 -1.19 25.12
C SER A 78 9.29 -2.71 25.03
N ASN A 79 9.03 -3.38 26.16
CA ASN A 79 8.75 -4.82 26.17
C ASN A 79 7.65 -5.13 27.19
N ASP A 80 6.45 -4.69 26.85
CA ASP A 80 5.24 -5.00 27.60
C ASP A 80 4.12 -5.47 26.65
N ASN A 81 2.99 -5.86 27.24
CA ASN A 81 1.85 -6.39 26.48
C ASN A 81 1.09 -5.31 25.70
N LEU A 82 1.40 -4.02 25.87
CA LEU A 82 0.74 -2.87 25.23
C LEU A 82 1.54 -2.31 24.05
N GLN A 83 2.81 -2.72 23.90
CA GLN A 83 3.70 -2.23 22.84
C GLN A 83 3.06 -2.31 21.45
N ILE A 84 2.48 -3.47 21.11
CA ILE A 84 1.88 -3.70 19.79
C ILE A 84 0.73 -2.72 19.54
N ASP A 85 -0.14 -2.51 20.53
CA ASP A 85 -1.28 -1.60 20.41
C ASP A 85 -0.81 -0.15 20.24
N MET A 86 0.23 0.25 20.97
CA MET A 86 0.81 1.59 20.83
C MET A 86 1.43 1.81 19.45
N LEU A 87 2.24 0.86 18.97
CA LEU A 87 2.83 0.92 17.64
C LEU A 87 1.75 0.97 16.54
N GLN A 88 0.63 0.24 16.70
CA GLN A 88 -0.50 0.32 15.78
C GLN A 88 -1.16 1.70 15.78
N MET A 89 -1.41 2.29 16.96
CA MET A 89 -1.97 3.63 17.07
C MET A 89 -1.07 4.69 16.42
N MET A 90 0.24 4.58 16.62
CA MET A 90 1.22 5.46 16.03
C MET A 90 1.32 5.28 14.52
N LEU A 91 1.25 4.04 14.04
CA LEU A 91 1.17 3.74 12.60
C LEU A 91 -0.08 4.39 12.00
N LYS A 92 -1.25 4.23 12.64
CA LYS A 92 -2.48 4.89 12.20
C LYS A 92 -2.30 6.39 12.07
N ARG A 93 -1.70 7.03 13.09
CA ARG A 93 -1.41 8.47 13.07
C ARG A 93 -0.48 8.84 11.92
N TYR A 94 0.60 8.10 11.72
CA TYR A 94 1.53 8.33 10.60
C TYR A 94 0.80 8.30 9.26
N LEU A 95 -0.03 7.28 9.05
CA LEU A 95 -0.80 7.08 7.82
C LEU A 95 -1.86 8.17 7.60
N ILE A 96 -2.52 8.65 8.65
CA ILE A 96 -3.44 9.80 8.58
C ILE A 96 -2.71 11.05 8.11
N LEU A 97 -1.55 11.35 8.71
CA LEU A 97 -0.77 12.53 8.35
C LEU A 97 -0.32 12.48 6.89
N CYS A 98 0.21 11.34 6.47
CA CYS A 98 0.57 11.11 5.07
C CYS A 98 -0.64 11.24 4.14
N THR A 99 -1.80 10.66 4.49
CA THR A 99 -3.01 10.77 3.67
C THR A 99 -3.45 12.23 3.50
N ARG A 100 -3.41 13.03 4.58
CA ARG A 100 -3.74 14.46 4.54
C ARG A 100 -2.79 15.24 3.62
N LEU A 101 -1.48 15.03 3.77
CA LEU A 101 -0.49 15.66 2.89
C LEU A 101 -0.67 15.24 1.45
N PHE A 102 -0.87 13.96 1.18
CA PHE A 102 -1.05 13.45 -0.18
C PHE A 102 -2.27 14.09 -0.87
N LYS A 103 -3.38 14.28 -0.14
CA LYS A 103 -4.58 14.97 -0.66
C LYS A 103 -4.38 16.45 -0.98
N GLN A 104 -3.40 17.10 -0.37
CA GLN A 104 -3.09 18.52 -0.61
C GLN A 104 -2.12 18.72 -1.78
N GLN A 105 -1.46 17.65 -2.25
CA GLN A 105 -0.55 17.75 -3.38
C GLN A 105 -1.32 17.81 -4.69
N THR A 106 -0.79 18.58 -5.65
CA THR A 106 -1.33 18.72 -7.02
C THR A 106 -1.44 17.40 -7.79
N GLN A 107 -0.70 16.38 -7.36
CA GLN A 107 -0.75 15.03 -7.94
C GLN A 107 -1.96 14.20 -7.46
N TYR A 108 -2.77 14.72 -6.52
CA TYR A 108 -4.00 14.05 -6.12
C TYR A 108 -5.02 14.13 -7.26
N PRO A 109 -5.55 13.00 -7.76
CA PRO A 109 -6.39 12.98 -8.94
C PRO A 109 -7.71 13.73 -8.71
N GLU A 110 -8.06 14.59 -9.66
CA GLU A 110 -9.33 15.35 -9.64
C GLU A 110 -10.55 14.43 -9.71
N ASP A 111 -10.46 13.35 -10.49
CA ASP A 111 -11.57 12.44 -10.78
C ASP A 111 -11.66 11.28 -9.76
N LYS A 112 -12.04 11.62 -8.53
CA LYS A 112 -12.00 10.71 -7.36
C LYS A 112 -12.73 9.38 -7.59
N LYS A 113 -13.89 9.40 -8.26
CA LYS A 113 -14.75 8.21 -8.46
C LYS A 113 -14.08 7.15 -9.31
N GLU A 114 -13.41 7.54 -10.38
CA GLU A 114 -12.75 6.60 -11.28
C GLU A 114 -11.54 5.96 -10.59
N VAL A 115 -10.78 6.77 -9.85
CA VAL A 115 -9.63 6.30 -9.06
C VAL A 115 -10.09 5.36 -7.94
N ASP A 116 -11.22 5.64 -7.30
CA ASP A 116 -11.79 4.77 -6.28
C ASP A 116 -12.20 3.40 -6.86
N ILE A 117 -12.72 3.34 -8.09
CA ILE A 117 -13.04 2.07 -8.76
C ILE A 117 -11.78 1.25 -9.02
N VAL A 118 -10.72 1.87 -9.57
CA VAL A 118 -9.45 1.18 -9.78
C VAL A 118 -8.84 0.73 -8.44
N ARG A 119 -8.96 1.56 -7.41
CA ARG A 119 -8.50 1.22 -6.05
C ARG A 119 -9.23 0.02 -5.47
N GLN A 120 -10.55 -0.01 -5.64
CA GLN A 120 -11.38 -1.12 -5.20
C GLN A 120 -11.05 -2.40 -5.97
N PHE A 121 -10.80 -2.31 -7.29
CA PHE A 121 -10.31 -3.44 -8.07
C PHE A 121 -8.98 -3.98 -7.51
N ASN A 122 -7.98 -3.11 -7.32
CA ASN A 122 -6.67 -3.52 -6.82
C ASN A 122 -6.78 -4.20 -5.44
N PHE A 123 -7.63 -3.67 -4.57
CA PHE A 123 -7.91 -4.26 -3.26
C PHE A 123 -8.56 -5.65 -3.37
N LEU A 124 -9.54 -5.83 -4.26
CA LEU A 124 -10.18 -7.13 -4.48
C LEU A 124 -9.20 -8.16 -5.02
N VAL A 125 -8.28 -7.74 -5.90
CA VAL A 125 -7.19 -8.62 -6.37
C VAL A 125 -6.35 -9.10 -5.19
N GLU A 126 -5.92 -8.22 -4.28
CA GLU A 126 -5.20 -8.64 -3.08
C GLU A 126 -5.97 -9.63 -2.19
N GLN A 127 -7.29 -9.52 -2.15
CA GLN A 127 -8.12 -10.42 -1.35
C GLN A 127 -8.38 -11.77 -2.00
N HIS A 128 -8.46 -11.79 -3.33
CA HIS A 128 -8.98 -12.96 -4.04
C HIS A 128 -8.02 -13.54 -5.09
N PHE A 129 -6.77 -13.07 -5.19
CA PHE A 129 -5.81 -13.57 -6.20
C PHE A 129 -5.57 -15.09 -6.13
N ARG A 130 -5.85 -15.75 -5.00
CA ARG A 130 -5.76 -17.21 -4.87
C ARG A 130 -6.90 -17.95 -5.57
N SER A 131 -8.08 -17.34 -5.70
CA SER A 131 -9.31 -17.99 -6.20
C SER A 131 -9.93 -17.33 -7.43
N LYS A 132 -9.50 -16.12 -7.81
CA LYS A 132 -10.00 -15.38 -8.97
C LYS A 132 -8.83 -14.90 -9.81
N HIS A 133 -8.83 -15.18 -11.11
CA HIS A 133 -7.68 -14.93 -11.98
C HIS A 133 -8.02 -14.16 -13.26
N THR A 134 -9.30 -13.85 -13.50
CA THR A 134 -9.75 -13.16 -14.70
C THR A 134 -10.33 -11.78 -14.40
N VAL A 135 -10.21 -10.85 -15.36
CA VAL A 135 -10.81 -9.50 -15.23
C VAL A 135 -12.32 -9.58 -15.05
N ALA A 136 -12.99 -10.55 -15.67
CA ALA A 136 -14.45 -10.73 -15.57
C ALA A 136 -14.92 -11.10 -14.15
N GLU A 137 -14.16 -11.94 -13.45
CA GLU A 137 -14.50 -12.30 -12.06
C GLU A 137 -14.43 -11.10 -11.13
N TYR A 138 -13.41 -10.25 -11.29
CA TYR A 138 -13.26 -9.03 -10.50
C TYR A 138 -14.24 -7.93 -10.93
N SER A 139 -14.55 -7.81 -12.22
CA SER A 139 -15.54 -6.87 -12.70
C SER A 139 -16.94 -7.21 -12.20
N GLY A 140 -17.26 -8.51 -12.09
CA GLY A 140 -18.48 -9.00 -11.47
C GLY A 140 -18.62 -8.55 -10.01
N LEU A 141 -17.56 -8.65 -9.21
CA LEU A 141 -17.56 -8.17 -7.82
C LEU A 141 -17.79 -6.65 -7.68
N LEU A 142 -17.42 -5.89 -8.71
CA LEU A 142 -17.60 -4.44 -8.77
C LEU A 142 -18.91 -4.02 -9.44
N ASN A 143 -19.72 -4.96 -9.93
CA ASN A 143 -20.88 -4.69 -10.77
C ASN A 143 -20.54 -3.81 -11.99
N ARG A 144 -19.39 -4.09 -12.63
CA ARG A 144 -18.90 -3.38 -13.82
C ARG A 144 -18.56 -4.36 -14.94
N SER A 145 -18.57 -3.85 -16.17
CA SER A 145 -18.09 -4.63 -17.31
C SER A 145 -16.55 -4.67 -17.35
N PRO A 146 -15.94 -5.74 -17.87
CA PRO A 146 -14.49 -5.80 -18.09
C PRO A 146 -13.96 -4.66 -18.97
N LYS A 147 -14.76 -4.24 -19.95
CA LYS A 147 -14.45 -3.12 -20.85
C LYS A 147 -14.35 -1.79 -20.09
N THR A 148 -15.29 -1.53 -19.19
CA THR A 148 -15.27 -0.33 -18.33
C THR A 148 -14.00 -0.29 -17.50
N LEU A 149 -13.62 -1.39 -16.84
CA LEU A 149 -12.39 -1.45 -16.05
C LEU A 149 -11.14 -1.27 -16.92
N SER A 150 -11.09 -1.90 -18.09
CA SER A 150 -9.95 -1.75 -19.00
C SER A 150 -9.76 -0.29 -19.44
N ASN A 151 -10.86 0.42 -19.73
CA ASN A 151 -10.83 1.83 -20.06
C ASN A 151 -10.35 2.69 -18.88
N LEU A 152 -10.83 2.41 -17.66
CA LEU A 152 -10.42 3.14 -16.45
C LEU A 152 -8.92 2.95 -16.16
N PHE A 153 -8.42 1.72 -16.24
CA PHE A 153 -6.99 1.44 -16.10
C PHE A 153 -6.16 2.14 -17.17
N SER A 154 -6.65 2.20 -18.41
CA SER A 154 -5.97 2.91 -19.51
C SER A 154 -5.96 4.43 -19.32
N LYS A 155 -7.02 5.01 -18.73
CA LYS A 155 -7.12 6.45 -18.45
C LYS A 155 -6.25 6.87 -17.27
N LEU A 156 -6.21 6.07 -16.21
CA LEU A 156 -5.61 6.44 -14.93
C LEU A 156 -4.23 5.83 -14.67
N GLY A 157 -3.78 4.91 -15.52
CA GLY A 157 -2.66 4.04 -15.18
C GLY A 157 -1.80 3.56 -16.32
N SER A 158 -0.71 2.89 -15.92
CA SER A 158 0.32 2.35 -16.82
C SER A 158 0.22 0.82 -16.99
N LYS A 159 -0.66 0.16 -16.23
CA LYS A 159 -0.89 -1.29 -16.29
C LYS A 159 -2.32 -1.59 -16.73
N THR A 160 -2.53 -2.74 -17.36
CA THR A 160 -3.88 -3.26 -17.61
C THR A 160 -4.41 -4.00 -16.37
N PRO A 161 -5.75 -4.17 -16.24
CA PRO A 161 -6.31 -4.94 -15.13
C PRO A 161 -5.77 -6.38 -15.08
N LEU A 162 -5.58 -7.00 -16.25
CA LEU A 162 -5.04 -8.35 -16.36
C LEU A 162 -3.58 -8.43 -15.91
N GLN A 163 -2.75 -7.46 -16.31
CA GLN A 163 -1.35 -7.40 -15.88
C GLN A 163 -1.26 -7.26 -14.36
N PHE A 164 -2.12 -6.45 -13.73
CA PHE A 164 -2.14 -6.30 -12.29
C PHE A 164 -2.45 -7.62 -11.57
N ILE A 165 -3.45 -8.37 -12.05
CA ILE A 165 -3.78 -9.71 -11.52
C ILE A 165 -2.59 -10.66 -11.65
N GLN A 166 -1.98 -10.74 -12.84
CA GLN A 166 -0.87 -11.64 -13.12
C GLN A 166 0.37 -11.30 -12.29
N ASP A 167 0.70 -10.02 -12.15
CA ASP A 167 1.80 -9.56 -11.30
C ASP A 167 1.63 -10.03 -9.86
N ARG A 168 0.39 -10.00 -9.34
CA ARG A 168 0.09 -10.42 -7.97
C ARG A 168 0.22 -11.92 -7.77
N ILE A 169 -0.31 -12.71 -8.71
CA ILE A 169 -0.20 -14.17 -8.69
C ILE A 169 1.27 -14.58 -8.76
N MET A 170 2.03 -13.98 -9.69
CA MET A 170 3.44 -14.25 -9.87
C MET A 170 4.26 -13.87 -8.63
N LEU A 171 3.93 -12.76 -7.96
CA LEU A 171 4.56 -12.38 -6.70
C LEU A 171 4.38 -13.46 -5.62
N GLU A 172 3.18 -14.03 -5.49
CA GLU A 172 2.95 -15.12 -4.54
C GLU A 172 3.71 -16.38 -4.91
N ALA A 173 3.68 -16.77 -6.19
CA ALA A 173 4.40 -17.93 -6.66
C ALA A 173 5.90 -17.84 -6.33
N ARG A 174 6.53 -16.68 -6.58
CA ARG A 174 7.93 -16.42 -6.21
C ARG A 174 8.18 -16.52 -4.71
N ARG A 175 7.23 -16.13 -3.87
CA ARG A 175 7.35 -16.26 -2.40
C ARG A 175 7.33 -17.71 -1.99
N LEU A 176 6.34 -18.47 -2.47
CA LEU A 176 6.21 -19.89 -2.15
C LEU A 176 7.46 -20.68 -2.56
N LEU A 177 8.01 -20.39 -3.75
CA LEU A 177 9.27 -20.99 -4.19
C LEU A 177 10.43 -20.70 -3.24
N ARG A 178 10.64 -19.43 -2.86
CA ARG A 178 11.69 -19.06 -1.88
C ARG A 178 11.50 -19.74 -0.52
N TYR A 179 10.27 -19.82 -0.03
CA TYR A 179 9.99 -20.51 1.23
C TYR A 179 10.26 -22.01 1.12
N SER A 180 9.91 -22.65 0.00
CA SER A 180 10.22 -24.06 -0.24
C SER A 180 11.73 -24.34 -0.34
N GLU A 181 12.50 -23.44 -0.97
CA GLU A 181 13.96 -23.53 -1.04
C GLU A 181 14.61 -23.36 0.34
N LEU A 182 14.11 -22.43 1.16
CA LEU A 182 14.56 -22.25 2.55
C LEU A 182 14.27 -23.50 3.41
N GLN A 183 13.15 -24.20 3.15
CA GLN A 183 12.79 -25.43 3.86
C GLN A 183 13.70 -26.61 3.46
N ILE A 184 14.20 -26.63 2.22
CA ILE A 184 15.14 -27.65 1.73
C ILE A 184 16.58 -27.40 2.22
N GLN A 185 16.98 -26.14 2.41
CA GLN A 185 18.31 -25.78 2.97
C GLN A 185 18.42 -25.94 4.49
N GLN A 186 17.31 -26.14 5.20
CA GLN A 186 17.28 -26.37 6.66
C GLN A 186 17.21 -27.87 7.03
N CYS A 187 17.40 -28.77 6.06
CA CYS A 187 17.56 -30.20 6.28
C CYS A 187 19.01 -30.63 6.08
#